data_AF-A0A8B8GBZ5-F1
#
_entry.id   AF-A0A8B8GBZ5-F1
#
_cell.length_a   1.000
_cell.length_b   1.000
_cell.length_c   1.000
_cell.angle_alpha   90.00
_cell.angle_beta   90.00
_cell.angle_gamma   90.00
#
_symmetry.space_group_name_H-M   'P 1'
#
loop_
_entity.id
_entity.type
_entity.pdbx_description
1 polymer ?
#
loop_
_entity_poly.entity_id
_entity_poly.type
_entity_poly.pdbx_seq_one_letter_code
_entity_poly.pdbx_strand_id
1 'polypeptide(L)'
;MAEKIGVEIKIPRIISKQKNGSNYKTDSIEHYYRLSIFIPYLDSLISSLSQRFSSTNNIAFSISLLYPINIKKYTINDFKEKIMLISDYYEIENMIEESTIWYQYWIDKNLIDSQCVEISFVDLLAHCEYYPAIFQILNIFVSLPPTTCTIERSFSTLKRVKTWLCSTTEEDRLNGLCMMSLHRERVNANKDTLIQDVINIFGIK
;
A
#
# COMPACT_ATOMS: atom_id res chain seq x y z
N MET A 1 13.23 17.46 20.75
CA MET A 1 11.79 17.12 20.70
C MET A 1 11.26 16.69 22.07
N ALA A 2 11.99 15.86 22.84
CA ALA A 2 11.58 15.46 24.19
C ALA A 2 11.61 16.59 25.25
N GLU A 3 12.61 17.47 25.22
CA GLU A 3 12.65 18.65 26.10
C GLU A 3 11.46 19.60 25.89
N LYS A 4 10.93 19.67 24.65
CA LYS A 4 9.72 20.44 24.33
C LYS A 4 8.42 19.80 24.84
N ILE A 5 8.44 18.52 25.22
CA ILE A 5 7.27 17.75 25.69
C ILE A 5 7.36 17.45 27.20
N GLY A 6 8.45 17.87 27.87
CA GLY A 6 8.63 17.68 29.31
C GLY A 6 8.87 16.22 29.73
N VAL A 7 9.37 15.38 28.83
CA VAL A 7 9.61 13.95 29.09
C VAL A 7 11.11 13.69 29.23
N GLU A 8 11.52 13.13 30.37
CA GLU A 8 12.89 12.65 30.58
C GLU A 8 13.16 11.40 29.73
N ILE A 9 14.10 11.49 28.78
CA ILE A 9 14.55 10.33 28.01
C ILE A 9 15.46 9.48 28.89
N LYS A 10 15.05 8.25 29.19
CA LYS A 10 15.87 7.24 29.89
C LYS A 10 16.08 6.02 29.01
N ILE A 11 17.21 5.32 29.19
CA ILE A 11 17.43 4.02 28.56
C ILE A 11 16.45 3.02 29.20
N PRO A 12 15.69 2.25 28.43
CA PRO A 12 14.83 1.20 28.96
C PRO A 12 15.66 0.15 29.69
N ARG A 13 15.03 -0.58 30.62
CA ARG A 13 15.74 -1.59 31.43
C ARG A 13 16.33 -2.69 30.54
N ILE A 14 17.66 -2.80 30.54
CA ILE A 14 18.43 -3.85 29.86
C ILE A 14 18.58 -5.02 30.84
N ILE A 15 18.21 -6.23 30.42
CA ILE A 15 18.32 -7.47 31.21
C ILE A 15 19.32 -8.39 30.52
N SER A 16 20.07 -9.22 31.26
CA SER A 16 21.13 -10.08 30.70
C SER A 16 20.69 -11.00 29.57
N LYS A 17 19.42 -11.44 29.56
CA LYS A 17 18.78 -12.15 28.44
C LYS A 17 17.47 -11.47 28.10
N GLN A 18 17.35 -11.00 26.86
CA GLN A 18 16.12 -10.45 26.31
C GLN A 18 15.86 -11.14 24.96
N LYS A 19 14.68 -11.72 24.79
CA LYS A 19 14.36 -12.55 23.60
C LYS A 19 13.89 -11.71 22.41
N ASN A 20 13.18 -10.60 22.69
CA ASN A 20 12.46 -9.80 21.69
C ASN A 20 12.80 -8.29 21.74
N GLY A 21 13.91 -7.89 22.37
CA GLY A 21 14.26 -6.47 22.54
C GLY A 21 15.76 -6.21 22.36
N SER A 22 16.11 -4.99 21.95
CA SER A 22 17.47 -4.62 21.59
C SER A 22 18.33 -4.35 22.82
N ASN A 23 19.39 -5.14 22.99
CA ASN A 23 20.21 -5.20 24.20
C ASN A 23 21.59 -4.55 23.99
N TYR A 24 21.62 -3.40 23.32
CA TYR A 24 22.86 -2.68 23.07
C TYR A 24 23.42 -2.15 24.40
N LYS A 25 24.65 -2.52 24.75
CA LYS A 25 25.38 -1.92 25.87
C LYS A 25 26.00 -0.63 25.38
N THR A 26 25.52 0.51 25.89
CA THR A 26 25.99 1.83 25.47
C THR A 26 26.05 2.77 26.67
N ASP A 27 27.06 3.63 26.71
CA ASP A 27 27.28 4.56 27.83
C ASP A 27 26.43 5.85 27.72
N SER A 28 25.87 6.13 26.54
CA SER A 28 25.04 7.31 26.26
C SER A 28 23.63 6.92 25.82
N ILE A 29 22.63 7.65 26.34
CA ILE A 29 21.21 7.55 25.96
C ILE A 29 21.04 7.74 24.44
N GLU A 30 21.73 8.72 23.87
CA GLU A 30 21.66 9.03 22.44
C GLU A 30 22.15 7.84 21.60
N HIS A 31 23.26 7.22 22.02
CA HIS A 31 23.85 6.10 21.30
C HIS A 31 22.94 4.86 21.33
N TYR A 32 22.27 4.60 22.45
CA TYR A 32 21.28 3.52 22.56
C TYR A 32 20.14 3.68 21.56
N TYR A 33 19.51 4.86 21.51
CA TYR A 33 18.37 5.11 20.62
C TYR A 33 18.77 5.20 19.15
N ARG A 34 19.99 5.64 18.87
CA ARG A 34 20.56 5.59 17.52
C ARG A 34 20.61 4.15 16.99
N LEU A 35 21.12 3.21 17.80
CA LEU A 35 21.24 1.80 17.42
C LEU A 35 19.89 1.07 17.42
N SER A 36 19.03 1.33 18.41
CA SER A 36 17.79 0.56 18.61
C SER A 36 16.60 1.02 17.79
N ILE A 37 16.54 2.31 17.43
CA ILE A 37 15.40 2.88 16.73
C ILE A 37 15.86 3.49 15.41
N PHE A 38 16.81 4.42 15.45
CA PHE A 38 17.10 5.26 14.29
C PHE A 38 17.67 4.46 13.11
N ILE A 39 18.70 3.64 13.33
CA ILE A 39 19.31 2.84 12.27
C ILE A 39 18.31 1.80 11.70
N PRO A 40 17.65 0.95 12.51
CA PRO A 40 16.65 0.01 11.99
C PRO A 40 15.52 0.69 11.22
N TYR A 41 15.09 1.87 11.68
CA TYR A 41 14.08 2.66 10.98
C TYR A 41 14.59 3.18 9.63
N LEU A 42 15.81 3.71 9.56
CA LEU A 42 16.42 4.12 8.29
C LEU A 42 16.60 2.95 7.33
N ASP A 43 17.10 1.81 7.81
CA ASP A 43 17.25 0.60 6.99
C ASP A 43 15.89 0.13 6.44
N SER A 44 14.85 0.16 7.28
CA SER A 44 13.48 -0.15 6.88
C SER A 44 12.97 0.84 5.82
N LEU A 45 13.26 2.14 5.95
CA LEU A 45 12.88 3.14 4.96
C LEU A 45 13.61 2.93 3.63
N ILE A 46 14.93 2.70 3.68
CA ILE A 46 15.74 2.43 2.49
C ILE A 46 15.24 1.17 1.78
N SER A 47 15.01 0.09 2.52
CA SER A 47 14.46 -1.15 1.98
C SER A 47 13.08 -0.94 1.36
N SER A 48 12.18 -0.23 2.05
CA SER A 48 10.83 0.07 1.54
C SER A 48 10.86 0.90 0.26
N LEU A 49 11.72 1.92 0.20
CA LEU A 49 11.89 2.76 -1.00
C LEU A 49 12.49 1.95 -2.15
N SER A 50 13.49 1.11 -1.86
CA SER A 50 14.15 0.26 -2.86
C SER A 50 13.19 -0.77 -3.45
N GLN A 51 12.34 -1.37 -2.60
CA GLN A 51 11.29 -2.27 -3.03
C GLN A 51 10.21 -1.52 -3.83
N ARG A 52 9.80 -0.33 -3.39
CA ARG A 52 8.76 0.47 -4.07
C ARG A 52 9.19 0.89 -5.47
N PHE A 53 10.42 1.38 -5.64
CA PHE A 53 10.96 1.84 -6.92
C PHE A 53 11.79 0.76 -7.64
N SER A 54 11.57 -0.51 -7.30
CA SER A 54 12.16 -1.63 -8.02
C SER A 54 11.66 -1.69 -9.45
N SER A 55 12.47 -2.28 -10.34
CA SER A 55 12.14 -2.42 -11.76
C SER A 55 10.83 -3.18 -12.02
N THR A 56 10.42 -4.06 -11.10
CA THR A 56 9.15 -4.79 -11.18
C THR A 56 7.94 -3.87 -11.09
N ASN A 57 8.02 -2.78 -10.33
CA ASN A 57 6.90 -1.86 -10.11
C ASN A 57 6.82 -0.75 -11.17
N ASN A 58 7.81 -0.64 -12.05
CA ASN A 58 7.82 0.39 -13.10
C ASN A 58 6.61 0.29 -14.04
N ILE A 59 6.09 -0.92 -14.26
CA ILE A 59 4.91 -1.15 -15.11
C ILE A 59 3.68 -0.51 -14.48
N ALA A 60 3.49 -0.66 -13.17
CA ALA A 60 2.39 -0.02 -12.43
C ALA A 60 2.46 1.51 -12.51
N PHE A 61 3.67 2.10 -12.44
CA PHE A 61 3.86 3.55 -12.62
C PHE A 61 3.62 3.98 -14.08
N SER A 62 3.88 3.10 -15.04
CA SER A 62 3.68 3.38 -16.47
C SER A 62 2.19 3.56 -16.80
N ILE A 63 1.26 3.07 -15.99
CA ILE A 63 -0.18 3.35 -16.17
C ILE A 63 -0.47 4.86 -16.11
N SER A 64 0.34 5.65 -15.39
CA SER A 64 0.21 7.12 -15.37
C SER A 64 0.37 7.76 -16.76
N LEU A 65 0.88 7.03 -17.76
CA LEU A 65 0.92 7.47 -19.17
C LEU A 65 -0.47 7.71 -19.75
N LEU A 66 -1.51 7.05 -19.24
CA LEU A 66 -2.90 7.26 -19.66
C LEU A 66 -3.46 8.64 -19.26
N TYR A 67 -2.72 9.38 -18.43
CA TYR A 67 -3.11 10.70 -18.00
C TYR A 67 -2.85 11.76 -19.10
N PRO A 68 -3.78 12.71 -19.35
CA PRO A 68 -3.70 13.63 -20.48
C PRO A 68 -2.38 14.42 -20.58
N ILE A 69 -1.82 14.85 -19.45
CA ILE A 69 -0.54 15.59 -19.43
C ILE A 69 0.65 14.73 -19.87
N ASN A 70 0.58 13.42 -19.66
CA ASN A 70 1.64 12.51 -20.03
C ASN A 70 1.46 12.05 -21.47
N ILE A 71 0.23 11.82 -21.92
CA ILE A 71 -0.10 11.52 -23.33
C ILE A 71 0.57 12.51 -24.28
N LYS A 72 0.46 13.82 -24.03
CA LYS A 72 1.04 14.88 -24.87
C LYS A 72 2.56 14.86 -24.99
N LYS A 73 3.27 14.20 -24.07
CA LYS A 73 4.75 14.19 -24.03
C LYS A 73 5.36 13.13 -24.93
N TYR A 74 4.56 12.16 -25.37
CA TYR A 74 5.05 11.00 -26.13
C TYR A 74 4.50 11.03 -27.54
N THR A 75 5.27 10.46 -28.48
CA THR A 75 4.73 10.15 -29.80
C THR A 75 3.80 8.94 -29.71
N ILE A 76 2.91 8.79 -30.68
CA ILE A 76 1.97 7.65 -30.71
C ILE A 76 2.70 6.30 -30.73
N ASN A 77 3.87 6.21 -31.36
CA ASN A 77 4.66 4.98 -31.42
C ASN A 77 5.25 4.64 -30.05
N ASP A 78 5.90 5.62 -29.40
CA ASP A 78 6.46 5.43 -28.06
C ASP A 78 5.37 5.09 -27.03
N PHE A 79 4.18 5.68 -27.18
CA PHE A 79 3.02 5.38 -26.36
C PHE A 79 2.58 3.92 -26.55
N LYS A 80 2.41 3.46 -27.80
CA LYS A 80 2.02 2.07 -28.10
C LYS A 80 2.99 1.05 -27.53
N GLU A 81 4.30 1.26 -27.67
CA GLU A 81 5.30 0.33 -27.12
C GLU A 81 5.16 0.18 -25.60
N LYS A 82 4.93 1.30 -24.89
CA LYS A 82 4.75 1.29 -23.43
C LYS A 82 3.41 0.66 -23.03
N ILE A 83 2.35 0.89 -23.79
CA ILE A 83 1.05 0.24 -23.55
C ILE A 83 1.14 -1.26 -23.81
N MET A 84 1.91 -1.72 -24.81
CA MET A 84 2.12 -3.14 -25.07
C MET A 84 2.70 -3.86 -23.83
N LEU A 85 3.70 -3.26 -23.19
CA LEU A 85 4.27 -3.80 -21.95
C LEU A 85 3.25 -3.88 -20.80
N ILE A 86 2.32 -2.92 -20.72
CA ILE A 86 1.24 -2.91 -19.72
C ILE A 86 0.21 -4.00 -20.05
N SER A 87 -0.16 -4.12 -21.32
CA SER A 87 -1.08 -5.12 -21.83
C SER A 87 -0.59 -6.53 -21.54
N ASP A 88 0.69 -6.80 -21.79
CA ASP A 88 1.32 -8.10 -21.55
C ASP A 88 1.41 -8.43 -20.05
N TYR A 89 1.64 -7.43 -19.20
CA TYR A 89 1.78 -7.64 -17.75
C TYR A 89 0.45 -7.89 -17.04
N TYR A 90 -0.61 -7.18 -17.43
CA TYR A 90 -1.93 -7.31 -16.82
C TYR A 90 -2.88 -8.24 -17.59
N GLU A 91 -2.44 -8.77 -18.74
CA GLU A 91 -3.20 -9.69 -19.60
C GLU A 91 -4.57 -9.11 -20.02
N ILE A 92 -4.59 -7.84 -20.45
CA ILE A 92 -5.83 -7.12 -20.80
C ILE A 92 -6.00 -7.08 -22.32
N GLU A 93 -7.12 -7.63 -22.80
CA GLU A 93 -7.47 -7.68 -24.21
C GLU A 93 -7.86 -6.28 -24.76
N ASN A 94 -7.64 -6.06 -26.06
CA ASN A 94 -7.99 -4.83 -26.81
C ASN A 94 -7.36 -3.53 -26.28
N MET A 95 -6.37 -3.63 -25.39
CA MET A 95 -5.76 -2.48 -24.75
C MET A 95 -5.03 -1.58 -25.74
N ILE A 96 -4.37 -2.16 -26.75
CA ILE A 96 -3.61 -1.39 -27.74
C ILE A 96 -4.57 -0.53 -28.56
N GLU A 97 -5.61 -1.12 -29.13
CA GLU A 97 -6.60 -0.44 -29.96
C GLU A 97 -7.32 0.65 -29.17
N GLU A 98 -7.85 0.33 -27.99
CA GLU A 98 -8.53 1.31 -27.13
C GLU A 98 -7.59 2.44 -26.71
N SER A 99 -6.33 2.13 -26.38
CA SER A 99 -5.36 3.16 -25.99
C SER A 99 -5.04 4.12 -27.13
N THR A 100 -5.08 3.68 -28.39
CA THR A 100 -4.86 4.57 -29.53
C THR A 100 -6.01 5.54 -29.73
N ILE A 101 -7.24 5.08 -29.55
CA ILE A 101 -8.43 5.94 -29.62
C ILE A 101 -8.43 6.90 -28.43
N TRP A 102 -8.07 6.42 -27.24
CA TRP A 102 -7.91 7.25 -26.04
C TRP A 102 -6.85 8.35 -26.23
N TYR A 103 -5.70 8.00 -26.81
CA TYR A 103 -4.64 8.94 -27.15
C TYR A 103 -5.15 10.04 -28.08
N GLN A 104 -5.86 9.67 -29.15
CA GLN A 104 -6.47 10.63 -30.08
C GLN A 104 -7.51 11.51 -29.39
N TYR A 105 -8.41 10.93 -28.59
CA TYR A 105 -9.44 11.66 -27.85
C TYR A 105 -8.86 12.81 -27.02
N TRP A 106 -7.77 12.57 -26.29
CA TRP A 106 -7.16 13.60 -25.44
C TRP A 106 -6.34 14.63 -26.21
N ILE A 107 -5.75 14.25 -27.35
CA ILE A 107 -5.08 15.20 -28.24
C ILE A 107 -6.10 16.12 -28.90
N ASP A 108 -7.20 15.56 -29.41
CA ASP A 108 -8.26 16.33 -30.08
C ASP A 108 -8.95 17.30 -29.11
N LYS A 109 -9.10 16.90 -27.85
CA LYS A 109 -9.63 17.77 -26.78
C LYS A 109 -8.71 18.97 -26.47
N ASN A 110 -7.42 18.86 -26.83
CA ASN A 110 -6.39 19.91 -26.78
C ASN A 110 -6.48 20.84 -25.55
N LEU A 111 -6.61 20.24 -24.36
CA LEU A 111 -6.71 21.00 -23.11
C LEU A 111 -5.43 21.77 -22.82
N ILE A 112 -5.51 22.87 -22.08
CA ILE A 112 -4.31 23.56 -21.58
C ILE A 112 -3.72 22.73 -20.43
N ASP A 113 -2.40 22.74 -20.25
CA ASP A 113 -1.74 21.92 -19.21
C ASP A 113 -2.27 22.22 -17.79
N SER A 114 -2.66 23.46 -17.50
CA SER A 114 -3.33 23.82 -16.24
C SER A 114 -4.67 23.08 -16.05
N GLN A 115 -5.47 22.97 -17.11
CA GLN A 115 -6.75 22.23 -17.09
C GLN A 115 -6.51 20.72 -16.99
N CYS A 116 -5.41 20.20 -17.54
CA CYS A 116 -5.06 18.80 -17.40
C CYS A 116 -4.76 18.46 -15.93
N VAL A 117 -4.00 19.29 -15.22
CA VAL A 117 -3.60 19.05 -13.80
C VAL A 117 -4.80 19.07 -12.85
N GLU A 118 -5.85 19.83 -13.18
CA GLU A 118 -7.08 19.89 -12.37
C GLU A 118 -7.90 18.59 -12.42
N ILE A 119 -7.66 17.71 -13.40
CA ILE A 119 -8.40 16.45 -13.55
C ILE A 119 -7.83 15.40 -12.58
N SER A 120 -8.65 14.92 -11.64
CA SER A 120 -8.26 13.79 -10.80
C SER A 120 -8.22 12.48 -11.59
N PHE A 121 -7.45 11.49 -11.12
CA PHE A 121 -7.51 10.13 -11.69
C PHE A 121 -8.91 9.52 -11.60
N VAL A 122 -9.69 9.89 -10.59
CA VAL A 122 -11.09 9.46 -10.46
C VAL A 122 -11.97 10.09 -11.55
N ASP A 123 -11.69 11.34 -11.93
CA ASP A 123 -12.46 12.05 -12.96
C ASP A 123 -12.21 11.46 -14.35
N LEU A 124 -11.04 10.83 -14.57
CA LEU A 124 -10.77 10.07 -15.80
C LEU A 124 -11.71 8.87 -15.97
N LEU A 125 -12.13 8.24 -14.87
CA LEU A 125 -13.05 7.09 -14.94
C LEU A 125 -14.40 7.48 -15.57
N ALA A 126 -14.85 8.72 -15.37
CA ALA A 126 -16.08 9.23 -15.99
C ALA A 126 -15.98 9.34 -17.52
N HIS A 127 -14.78 9.38 -18.08
CA HIS A 127 -14.55 9.45 -19.52
C HIS A 127 -14.38 8.06 -20.16
N CYS A 128 -14.40 7.00 -19.35
CA CYS A 128 -14.09 5.63 -19.78
C CYS A 128 -15.32 4.79 -20.18
N GLU A 129 -16.51 5.41 -20.34
CA GLU A 129 -17.77 4.70 -20.65
C GLU A 129 -17.65 3.79 -21.89
N TYR A 130 -16.85 4.20 -22.88
CA TYR A 130 -16.63 3.47 -24.13
C TYR A 130 -15.27 2.76 -24.20
N TYR A 131 -14.51 2.73 -23.10
CA TYR A 131 -13.14 2.21 -23.05
C TYR A 131 -12.97 1.20 -21.91
N PRO A 132 -13.53 -0.03 -22.04
CA PRO A 132 -13.52 -1.01 -20.97
C PRO A 132 -12.11 -1.47 -20.56
N ALA A 133 -11.15 -1.58 -21.50
CA ALA A 133 -9.77 -1.96 -21.17
C ALA A 133 -9.07 -0.85 -20.37
N ILE A 134 -9.26 0.41 -20.79
CA ILE A 134 -8.73 1.59 -20.09
C ILE A 134 -9.35 1.72 -18.70
N PHE A 135 -10.66 1.48 -18.57
CA PHE A 135 -11.36 1.49 -17.29
C PHE A 135 -10.79 0.48 -16.30
N GLN A 136 -10.51 -0.75 -16.75
CA GLN A 136 -9.91 -1.79 -15.90
C GLN A 136 -8.53 -1.36 -15.38
N ILE A 137 -7.67 -0.84 -16.26
CA ILE A 137 -6.32 -0.42 -15.89
C ILE A 137 -6.34 0.79 -14.96
N LEU A 138 -7.20 1.77 -15.22
CA LEU A 138 -7.34 2.93 -14.34
C LEU A 138 -7.89 2.53 -12.96
N ASN A 139 -8.79 1.55 -12.87
CA ASN A 139 -9.24 1.02 -11.59
C ASN A 139 -8.10 0.33 -10.82
N ILE A 140 -7.28 -0.47 -11.50
CA ILE A 140 -6.07 -1.06 -10.90
C ILE A 140 -5.19 0.05 -10.35
N PHE A 141 -4.94 1.10 -11.13
CA PHE A 141 -4.10 2.21 -10.72
C PHE A 141 -4.66 3.01 -9.54
N VAL A 142 -5.95 3.32 -9.53
CA VAL A 142 -6.60 4.02 -8.41
C VAL A 142 -6.62 3.16 -7.14
N SER A 143 -6.63 1.83 -7.27
CA SER A 143 -6.52 0.92 -6.14
C SER A 143 -5.11 0.84 -5.54
N LEU A 144 -4.07 1.28 -6.26
CA LEU A 144 -2.72 1.36 -5.72
C LEU A 144 -2.69 2.47 -4.67
N PRO A 145 -2.34 2.16 -3.41
CA PRO A 145 -2.38 3.14 -2.34
C PRO A 145 -1.40 4.29 -2.63
N PRO A 146 -1.87 5.54 -2.84
CA PRO A 146 -0.98 6.66 -3.08
C PRO A 146 -0.21 7.06 -1.80
N THR A 147 -0.81 6.79 -0.63
CA THR A 147 -0.27 7.10 0.70
C THR A 147 -0.50 5.96 1.69
N THR A 148 0.31 5.93 2.75
CA THR A 148 0.30 4.92 3.83
C THR A 148 -0.92 5.00 4.76
N CYS A 149 -1.95 5.79 4.47
CA CYS A 149 -3.06 6.03 5.40
C CYS A 149 -3.86 4.76 5.72
N THR A 150 -3.98 3.80 4.80
CA THR A 150 -4.60 2.49 5.07
C THR A 150 -3.84 1.68 6.12
N ILE A 151 -2.51 1.85 6.17
CA ILE A 151 -1.64 1.17 7.12
C ILE A 151 -1.88 1.68 8.56
N GLU A 152 -2.32 2.93 8.76
CA GLU A 152 -2.63 3.48 10.09
C GLU A 152 -3.81 2.77 10.76
N ARG A 153 -4.86 2.43 10.00
CA ARG A 153 -6.01 1.69 10.54
C ARG A 153 -5.57 0.30 10.99
N SER A 154 -4.78 -0.41 10.18
CA SER A 154 -4.25 -1.73 10.49
C SER A 154 -3.27 -1.71 11.67
N PHE A 155 -2.38 -0.72 11.75
CA PHE A 155 -1.48 -0.57 12.89
C PHE A 155 -2.21 -0.15 14.17
N SER A 156 -3.25 0.67 14.07
CA SER A 156 -4.09 1.05 15.21
C SER A 156 -4.85 -0.16 15.77
N THR A 157 -5.43 -0.98 14.89
CA THR A 157 -6.06 -2.25 15.31
C THR A 157 -5.05 -3.22 15.88
N LEU A 158 -3.87 -3.36 15.26
CA LEU A 158 -2.80 -4.24 15.75
C LEU A 158 -2.32 -3.81 17.14
N LYS A 159 -2.09 -2.50 17.32
CA LYS A 159 -1.74 -1.91 18.62
C LYS A 159 -2.84 -2.19 19.63
N ARG A 160 -4.12 -2.00 19.29
CA ARG A 160 -5.24 -2.29 20.19
C ARG A 160 -5.30 -3.77 20.57
N VAL A 161 -5.21 -4.69 19.61
CA VAL A 161 -5.24 -6.15 19.88
C VAL A 161 -4.04 -6.57 20.75
N LYS A 162 -2.83 -6.10 20.42
CA LYS A 162 -1.60 -6.45 21.13
C LYS A 162 -1.53 -5.85 22.54
N THR A 163 -1.90 -4.58 22.69
CA THR A 163 -1.92 -3.89 23.99
C THR A 163 -3.02 -4.42 24.89
N TRP A 164 -4.21 -4.71 24.36
CA TRP A 164 -5.32 -5.21 25.17
C TRP A 164 -5.10 -6.64 25.67
N LEU A 165 -4.47 -7.50 24.86
CA LEU A 165 -4.23 -8.90 25.25
C LEU A 165 -2.95 -9.12 26.06
N CYS A 166 -2.08 -8.11 26.22
CA CYS A 166 -0.82 -8.19 27.01
C CYS A 166 -0.04 -9.51 26.85
N SER A 167 -0.05 -10.14 25.67
CA SER A 167 0.39 -11.53 25.51
C SER A 167 1.49 -11.66 24.47
N THR A 168 2.44 -12.55 24.76
CA THR A 168 3.27 -13.20 23.75
C THR A 168 2.38 -14.13 22.93
N THR A 169 1.65 -13.56 21.98
CA THR A 169 0.85 -14.32 21.02
C THR A 169 1.72 -14.66 19.80
N GLU A 170 1.64 -15.90 19.34
CA GLU A 170 2.26 -16.35 18.10
C GLU A 170 1.74 -15.54 16.89
N GLU A 171 2.58 -15.37 15.88
CA GLU A 171 2.31 -14.48 14.75
C GLU A 171 1.01 -14.84 14.02
N ASP A 172 0.74 -16.13 13.83
CA ASP A 172 -0.46 -16.64 13.18
C ASP A 172 -1.74 -16.27 13.94
N ARG A 173 -1.76 -16.47 15.26
CA ARG A 173 -2.90 -16.12 16.11
C ARG A 173 -3.13 -14.61 16.15
N LEU A 174 -2.05 -13.82 16.17
CA LEU A 174 -2.14 -12.36 16.16
C LEU A 174 -2.72 -11.86 14.83
N ASN A 175 -2.24 -12.39 13.71
CA ASN A 175 -2.73 -12.06 12.38
C ASN A 175 -4.22 -12.40 12.24
N GLY A 176 -4.63 -13.60 12.68
CA GLY A 176 -6.04 -14.01 12.68
C GLY A 176 -6.94 -13.06 13.47
N LEU A 177 -6.56 -12.71 14.71
CA LEU A 177 -7.33 -11.77 15.54
C LEU A 177 -7.39 -10.36 14.95
N CYS A 178 -6.29 -9.89 14.35
CA CYS A 178 -6.23 -8.59 13.71
C CYS A 178 -7.16 -8.54 12.49
N MET A 179 -7.16 -9.59 11.66
CA MET A 179 -8.06 -9.73 10.51
C MET A 179 -9.54 -9.76 10.93
N MET A 180 -9.87 -10.51 11.98
CA MET A 180 -11.23 -10.52 12.54
C MET A 180 -11.65 -9.14 13.06
N SER A 181 -10.75 -8.41 13.72
CA SER A 181 -11.05 -7.05 14.23
C SER A 181 -11.21 -6.03 13.10
N LEU A 182 -10.41 -6.14 12.02
CA LEU A 182 -10.49 -5.22 10.86
C LEU A 182 -11.78 -5.45 10.07
N HIS A 183 -12.15 -6.72 9.87
CA HIS A 183 -13.33 -7.12 9.12
C HIS A 183 -14.51 -7.49 10.03
N ARG A 184 -14.63 -6.82 11.19
CA ARG A 184 -15.64 -7.12 12.20
C ARG A 184 -17.07 -7.16 11.64
N GLU A 185 -17.41 -6.27 10.71
CA GLU A 185 -18.73 -6.24 10.07
C GLU A 185 -19.02 -7.53 9.30
N ARG A 186 -18.08 -7.99 8.47
CA ARG A 186 -18.20 -9.26 7.72
C ARG A 186 -18.25 -10.46 8.66
N VAL A 187 -17.44 -10.47 9.71
CA VAL A 187 -17.43 -11.54 10.72
C VAL A 187 -18.75 -11.60 11.48
N ASN A 188 -19.33 -10.45 11.84
CA ASN A 188 -20.62 -10.40 12.53
C ASN A 188 -21.77 -10.84 11.62
N ALA A 189 -21.74 -10.48 10.34
CA ALA A 189 -22.75 -10.90 9.37
C ALA A 189 -22.75 -12.43 9.16
N ASN A 190 -21.58 -13.05 9.17
CA ASN A 190 -21.40 -14.49 8.94
C ASN A 190 -21.13 -15.27 10.23
N LYS A 191 -21.61 -14.78 11.37
CA LYS A 191 -21.24 -15.33 12.68
C LYS A 191 -21.68 -16.78 12.84
N ASP A 192 -22.91 -17.09 12.44
CA ASP A 192 -23.49 -18.43 12.64
C ASP A 192 -22.81 -19.48 11.77
N THR A 193 -22.45 -19.12 10.52
CA THR A 193 -21.69 -20.01 9.63
C THR A 193 -20.30 -20.28 10.18
N LEU A 194 -19.61 -19.24 10.67
CA LEU A 194 -18.27 -19.38 11.27
C LEU A 194 -18.30 -20.26 12.53
N ILE A 195 -19.34 -20.12 13.36
CA ILE A 195 -19.52 -20.98 14.54
C ILE A 195 -19.70 -22.44 14.10
N GLN A 196 -20.53 -22.68 13.08
CA GLN A 196 -20.75 -24.02 12.56
C GLN A 196 -19.48 -24.63 11.97
N ASP A 197 -18.69 -23.86 11.24
CA ASP A 197 -17.41 -24.30 10.68
C ASP A 197 -16.40 -24.67 11.79
N VAL A 198 -16.33 -23.86 12.85
CA VAL A 198 -15.49 -24.17 14.02
C VAL A 198 -15.98 -25.45 14.71
N ILE A 199 -17.29 -25.64 14.88
CA ILE A 199 -17.85 -26.87 15.44
C ILE A 199 -17.52 -28.07 14.55
N ASN A 200 -17.58 -27.94 13.23
CA ASN A 200 -17.26 -29.04 12.31
C ASN A 200 -15.76 -29.40 12.35
N ILE A 201 -14.88 -28.41 12.47
CA ILE A 201 -13.43 -28.62 12.51
C ILE A 201 -12.98 -29.24 13.83
N PHE A 202 -13.55 -28.80 14.96
CA PHE A 202 -13.08 -29.17 16.30
C PHE A 202 -14.00 -30.12 17.07
N GLY A 203 -15.24 -30.29 16.63
CA GLY A 203 -16.27 -31.12 17.27
C GLY A 203 -16.32 -32.57 16.81
N ILE A 204 -15.54 -32.97 15.79
CA ILE A 204 -15.40 -34.37 15.36
C ILE A 204 -14.11 -34.98 15.96
N LYS A 205 -13.91 -34.81 17.27
CA LYS A 205 -12.96 -35.61 18.06
C LYS A 205 -13.71 -36.42 19.10
#